data_AF-A0A6I3JF28-F1
#
_entry.id   AF-A0A6I3JF28-F1
#
_cell.length_a   1.000
_cell.length_b   1.000
_cell.length_c   1.000
_cell.angle_alpha   90.00
_cell.angle_beta   90.00
_cell.angle_gamma   90.00
#
_symmetry.space_group_name_H-M   'P 1'
#
loop_
_entity.id
_entity.type
_entity.pdbx_description
1 polymer ?
#
loop_
_entity_poly.entity_id
_entity_poly.type
_entity_poly.pdbx_seq_one_letter_code
_entity_poly.pdbx_strand_id
1 'polypeptide(L)'
;MSTPATASRRRHRAGAFDIRNIIGGLLTVYGVILTLMGLFGDAETEKTGGTNANLWAGLGMLVVGIAFVVWALLRPTYVPDAGAEESAREE
;
A
#
# COMPACT_ATOMS: atom_id res chain seq x y z
N MET A 1 37.19 -30.77 -16.97
CA MET A 1 35.90 -31.09 -16.33
C MET A 1 35.77 -30.14 -15.15
N SER A 2 35.12 -28.99 -15.35
CA SER A 2 35.07 -27.90 -14.36
C SER A 2 33.61 -27.55 -14.11
N THR A 3 33.14 -27.82 -12.90
CA THR A 3 31.76 -27.61 -12.44
C THR A 3 31.47 -26.11 -12.31
N PRO A 4 30.38 -25.56 -12.87
CA PRO A 4 30.02 -24.17 -12.61
C PRO A 4 29.42 -24.06 -11.21
N ALA A 5 29.94 -23.12 -10.42
CA ALA A 5 29.41 -22.76 -9.11
C ALA A 5 27.99 -22.20 -9.28
N THR A 6 27.02 -22.76 -8.54
CA THR A 6 25.63 -22.34 -8.55
C THR A 6 25.53 -20.91 -8.00
N ALA A 7 25.36 -19.92 -8.89
CA ALA A 7 25.13 -18.53 -8.49
C ALA A 7 23.78 -18.45 -7.75
N SER A 8 23.83 -18.15 -6.44
CA SER A 8 22.63 -17.91 -5.63
C SER A 8 21.90 -16.68 -6.17
N ARG A 9 20.79 -16.92 -6.89
CA ARG A 9 19.89 -15.88 -7.40
C ARG A 9 19.27 -15.14 -6.22
N ARG A 10 19.85 -13.99 -5.87
CA ARG A 10 19.42 -13.11 -4.78
C ARG A 10 18.07 -12.48 -5.17
N ARG A 11 16.96 -13.16 -4.85
CA ARG A 11 15.58 -12.68 -5.08
C ARG A 11 15.42 -11.28 -4.47
N HIS A 12 15.40 -10.23 -5.29
CA HIS A 12 15.14 -8.89 -4.78
C HIS A 12 13.63 -8.70 -4.61
N ARG A 13 13.19 -8.34 -3.39
CA ARG A 13 11.81 -7.89 -3.18
C ARG A 13 11.65 -6.52 -3.82
N ALA A 14 11.25 -6.47 -5.07
CA ALA A 14 10.78 -5.25 -5.72
C ALA A 14 9.34 -4.85 -5.28
N GLY A 15 8.86 -5.33 -4.14
CA GLY A 15 7.45 -5.23 -3.71
C GLY A 15 7.10 -3.98 -2.89
N ALA A 16 8.05 -3.07 -2.63
CA ALA A 16 7.78 -1.87 -1.84
C ALA A 16 6.89 -0.84 -2.57
N PHE A 17 6.83 -0.90 -3.91
CA PHE A 17 6.05 -0.01 -4.77
C PHE A 17 4.77 -0.66 -5.32
N ASP A 18 4.13 -1.57 -4.56
CA ASP A 18 2.78 -2.02 -4.91
C ASP A 18 1.78 -0.86 -4.73
N ILE A 19 0.96 -0.61 -5.76
CA ILE A 19 -0.09 0.41 -5.74
C ILE A 19 -1.06 0.22 -4.54
N ARG A 20 -1.28 -1.02 -4.09
CA ARG A 20 -2.13 -1.32 -2.93
C ARG A 20 -1.56 -0.78 -1.64
N ASN A 21 -0.23 -0.85 -1.46
CA ASN A 21 0.44 -0.27 -0.30
C ASN A 21 0.39 1.27 -0.34
N ILE A 22 0.59 1.86 -1.52
CA ILE A 22 0.54 3.33 -1.69
C ILE A 22 -0.88 3.84 -1.41
N ILE A 23 -1.89 3.30 -2.08
CA ILE A 23 -3.29 3.71 -1.91
C ILE A 23 -3.77 3.41 -0.49
N GLY A 24 -3.51 2.20 0.03
CA GLY A 24 -3.92 1.78 1.36
C GLY A 24 -3.28 2.63 2.45
N GLY A 25 -1.99 2.94 2.33
CA GLY A 25 -1.27 3.81 3.25
C GLY A 25 -1.81 5.24 3.24
N LEU A 26 -1.99 5.82 2.05
CA LEU A 26 -2.55 7.18 1.91
C LEU A 26 -3.96 7.27 2.50
N LEU A 27 -4.85 6.35 2.14
CA LEU A 27 -6.22 6.30 2.69
C LEU A 27 -6.21 6.15 4.21
N THR A 28 -5.33 5.31 4.75
CA THR A 28 -5.24 5.12 6.20
C THR A 28 -4.78 6.41 6.89
N VAL A 29 -3.74 7.07 6.38
CA VAL A 29 -3.22 8.33 6.96
C VAL A 29 -4.27 9.44 6.90
N TYR A 30 -4.88 9.67 5.73
CA TYR A 30 -5.94 10.67 5.60
C TYR A 30 -7.18 10.31 6.44
N GLY A 31 -7.54 9.03 6.51
CA GLY A 31 -8.62 8.53 7.36
C GLY A 31 -8.39 8.81 8.83
N VAL A 32 -7.16 8.59 9.33
CA VAL A 32 -6.76 8.97 10.69
C VAL A 32 -6.92 10.47 10.89
N ILE A 33 -6.37 11.30 10.00
CA ILE A 33 -6.45 12.77 10.12
C ILE A 33 -7.91 13.23 10.18
N LEU A 34 -8.77 12.76 9.28
CA LEU A 34 -10.18 13.13 9.26
C LEU A 34 -10.94 12.62 10.48
N THR A 35 -10.63 11.43 10.96
CA THR A 35 -11.23 10.89 12.18
C THR A 35 -10.83 11.73 13.40
N LEU A 36 -9.56 12.12 13.51
CA LEU A 36 -9.09 13.00 14.58
C LEU A 36 -9.74 14.39 14.49
N MET A 37 -9.84 14.95 13.28
CA MET A 37 -10.55 16.22 13.05
C MET A 37 -12.04 16.10 13.38
N GLY A 38 -12.66 14.96 13.12
CA GLY A 38 -14.05 14.69 13.47
C GLY A 38 -14.28 14.50 14.98
N LEU A 39 -13.30 13.96 15.71
CA LEU A 39 -13.40 13.71 17.16
C LEU A 39 -13.01 14.92 18.01
N PHE A 40 -11.99 15.67 17.59
CA PHE A 40 -11.37 16.73 18.38
C PHE A 40 -11.51 18.13 17.78
N GLY A 41 -11.88 18.23 16.50
CA GLY A 41 -12.10 19.50 15.83
C GLY A 41 -13.55 19.95 15.88
N ASP A 42 -13.77 21.24 15.62
CA ASP A 42 -15.13 21.79 15.50
C ASP A 42 -15.81 21.21 14.25
N ALA A 43 -16.97 20.59 14.48
CA ALA A 43 -17.73 19.97 13.42
C ALA A 43 -18.45 21.05 12.61
N GLU A 44 -18.14 21.14 11.32
CA GLU A 44 -18.79 22.07 10.38
C GLU A 44 -20.19 21.53 9.96
N THR A 45 -21.05 21.27 10.95
CA THR A 45 -22.33 20.59 10.76
C THR A 45 -23.35 21.41 9.97
N GLU A 46 -23.15 22.72 9.88
CA GLU A 46 -24.01 23.63 9.12
C GLU A 46 -24.02 23.30 7.62
N LYS A 47 -22.86 22.86 7.09
CA LYS A 47 -22.70 22.54 5.66
C LYS A 47 -23.16 21.12 5.30
N THR A 48 -23.46 20.29 6.29
CA THR A 48 -23.64 18.83 6.16
C THR A 48 -24.97 18.34 6.74
N GLY A 49 -25.88 19.27 7.07
CA GLY A 49 -27.21 18.94 7.59
C GLY A 49 -27.18 18.31 8.98
N GLY A 50 -26.26 18.75 9.86
CA GLY A 50 -26.19 18.29 11.26
C GLY A 50 -25.25 17.10 11.50
N THR A 51 -24.54 16.61 10.48
CA THR A 51 -23.67 15.42 10.61
C THR A 51 -22.19 15.77 10.50
N ASN A 52 -21.33 15.12 11.28
CA ASN A 52 -19.89 15.37 11.17
C ASN A 52 -19.30 14.63 9.96
N ALA A 53 -19.17 15.33 8.83
CA ALA A 53 -18.65 14.74 7.59
C ALA A 53 -17.21 14.23 7.73
N ASN A 54 -16.37 14.92 8.50
CA ASN A 54 -14.98 14.51 8.72
C ASN A 54 -14.91 13.14 9.42
N LEU A 55 -15.76 12.94 10.43
CA LEU A 55 -15.81 11.68 11.16
C LEU A 55 -16.27 10.52 10.27
N TRP A 56 -17.37 10.70 9.53
CA TRP A 56 -17.90 9.65 8.65
C TRP A 56 -16.98 9.33 7.48
N ALA A 57 -16.42 10.36 6.83
CA ALA A 57 -15.46 10.17 5.75
C ALA A 57 -14.18 9.51 6.28
N GLY A 58 -13.66 9.96 7.42
CA GLY A 58 -12.48 9.39 8.07
C GLY A 58 -12.66 7.91 8.41
N LEU A 59 -13.80 7.55 9.01
CA LEU A 59 -14.10 6.16 9.35
C LEU A 59 -14.24 5.28 8.10
N GLY A 60 -14.89 5.77 7.05
CA GLY A 60 -14.97 5.07 5.76
C GLY A 60 -13.59 4.85 5.13
N MET A 61 -12.75 5.89 5.12
CA MET A 61 -11.38 5.80 4.61
C MET A 61 -10.52 4.83 5.43
N LEU A 62 -10.68 4.78 6.76
CA LEU A 62 -9.97 3.82 7.62
C LEU A 62 -10.33 2.38 7.29
N VAL A 63 -11.62 2.07 7.15
CA VAL A 63 -12.08 0.72 6.80
C VAL A 63 -11.48 0.27 5.47
N VAL A 64 -11.54 1.12 4.44
CA VAL A 64 -11.01 0.80 3.11
C VAL A 64 -9.48 0.73 3.12
N GLY A 65 -8.81 1.67 3.78
CA GLY A 65 -7.35 1.72 3.88
C GLY A 65 -6.78 0.48 4.57
N ILE A 66 -7.36 0.10 5.71
CA ILE A 66 -6.98 -1.12 6.44
C ILE A 66 -7.23 -2.36 5.57
N ALA A 67 -8.36 -2.44 4.87
CA ALA A 67 -8.63 -3.57 3.97
C ALA A 67 -7.58 -3.69 2.86
N PHE A 68 -7.14 -2.58 2.27
CA PHE A 68 -6.07 -2.57 1.27
C PHE A 68 -4.72 -3.01 1.83
N VAL A 69 -4.34 -2.50 3.01
CA VAL A 69 -3.10 -2.89 3.69
C VAL A 69 -3.11 -4.38 4.01
N VAL A 70 -4.19 -4.88 4.61
CA VAL A 70 -4.36 -6.31 4.91
C VAL A 70 -4.28 -7.14 3.63
N TRP A 71 -4.93 -6.70 2.54
CA TRP A 71 -4.88 -7.42 1.28
C TRP A 71 -3.48 -7.46 0.66
N ALA A 72 -2.74 -6.36 0.71
CA ALA A 72 -1.35 -6.30 0.22
C ALA A 72 -0.41 -7.21 1.02
N LEU A 73 -0.62 -7.29 2.34
CA LEU A 73 0.10 -8.22 3.21
C LEU A 73 -0.23 -9.69 2.89
N LEU A 74 -1.50 -10.00 2.60
CA LEU A 74 -1.95 -11.35 2.25
C LEU A 74 -1.55 -11.78 0.83
N ARG A 75 -1.39 -10.84 -0.11
CA ARG A 75 -1.00 -11.11 -1.50
C ARG A 75 0.13 -10.18 -1.97
N PRO A 76 1.38 -10.46 -1.57
CA PRO A 76 2.54 -9.70 -2.00
C PRO A 76 2.74 -9.77 -3.53
N THR A 77 3.09 -8.65 -4.15
CA THR A 77 3.51 -8.59 -5.56
C THR A 77 5.02 -8.79 -5.68
N TYR A 78 5.44 -9.53 -6.71
CA TYR A 78 6.84 -9.82 -7.01
C TYR A 78 7.15 -9.30 -8.42
N VAL A 79 8.14 -8.42 -8.57
CA VAL A 79 8.67 -8.05 -9.89
C VAL A 79 9.82 -9.01 -10.22
N PRO A 80 9.84 -9.65 -11.40
CA PRO A 80 10.97 -10.46 -11.84
C PRO A 80 12.25 -9.62 -11.96
N ASP A 81 13.36 -10.15 -11.44
CA ASP A 81 14.68 -9.53 -11.61
C ASP A 81 15.06 -9.53 -13.10
N ALA A 82 15.23 -8.34 -13.69
CA ALA A 82 15.59 -8.13 -15.10
C ALA A 82 16.97 -8.74 -15.50
N GLY A 83 17.76 -9.21 -14.55
CA GLY A 83 19.07 -9.81 -14.80
C GLY A 83 19.05 -11.24 -15.36
N ALA A 84 17.87 -11.82 -15.61
CA ALA A 84 17.77 -13.18 -16.19
C ALA A 84 17.64 -13.18 -17.71
N GLU A 85 17.28 -12.05 -18.34
CA GLU A 85 17.06 -12.00 -19.80
C GLU A 85 18.33 -11.61 -20.58
N GLU A 86 19.26 -10.88 -19.97
CA GLU A 86 20.51 -10.44 -20.61
C GLU A 86 21.49 -11.61 -20.80
N SER A 87 21.59 -12.51 -19.81
CA SER A 87 22.44 -13.70 -19.90
C SER A 87 21.97 -14.76 -20.92
N ALA A 88 20.72 -14.69 -21.39
CA ALA A 88 20.17 -15.61 -22.40
C ALA A 88 20.25 -15.03 -23.83
N ARG A 89 20.61 -13.75 -23.99
CA ARG A 89 20.88 -13.13 -25.29
C ARG A 89 22.36 -13.10 -25.64
N GLU A 90 23.24 -13.38 -24.68
CA GLU A 90 24.70 -13.43 -24.85
C GLU A 90 25.25 -14.86 -25.03
N GLU A 91 24.43 -15.92 -24.91
CA GLU A 91 24.73 -17.29 -25.37
C GLU A 91 24.15 -17.57 -26.75
#